data_AF-A0A922M8S1-F1
#
_entry.id   AF-A0A922M8S1-F1
#
_cell.length_a   1.000
_cell.length_b   1.000
_cell.length_c   1.000
_cell.angle_alpha   90.00
_cell.angle_beta   90.00
_cell.angle_gamma   90.00
#
_symmetry.space_group_name_H-M   'P 1'
#
loop_
_entity.id
_entity.type
_entity.pdbx_description
1 polymer ?
#
loop_
_entity_poly.entity_id
_entity_poly.type
_entity_poly.pdbx_seq_one_letter_code
_entity_poly.pdbx_strand_id
1 'polypeptide(L)'
;MTIAYNEYIKRIQCKLNREPKAFWHHVNSLKVRGGLENRVRYNGRDCVGSDAAQAFSSFFSSVFLPDVPNLDHENQNNHSKTANLVHVDKLTISDVETGINKLKPNSAIGPDNIPAYIIKGCKEFVRSPILHIFNMSLKTGIYPKRWKVSRVQPIPKDKSTNTTTSM
;
A
#
# COMPACT_ATOMS: atom_id res chain seq x y z
N MET A 1 -12.52 -11.57 44.58
CA MET A 1 -11.77 -10.80 43.57
C MET A 1 -12.59 -10.42 42.31
N THR A 2 -13.87 -10.83 42.18
CA THR A 2 -14.68 -10.68 40.96
C THR A 2 -15.65 -9.50 40.96
N ILE A 3 -16.17 -9.07 42.11
CA ILE A 3 -17.20 -8.02 42.21
C ILE A 3 -16.65 -6.64 41.79
N ALA A 4 -15.53 -6.22 42.38
CA ALA A 4 -14.90 -4.92 42.06
C ALA A 4 -14.45 -4.82 40.59
N TYR A 5 -14.01 -5.93 39.98
CA TYR A 5 -13.66 -5.97 38.57
C TYR A 5 -14.89 -5.83 37.66
N ASN A 6 -15.99 -6.51 37.99
CA ASN A 6 -17.24 -6.39 37.25
C ASN A 6 -17.84 -4.98 37.32
N GLU A 7 -17.75 -4.31 38.47
CA GLU A 7 -18.12 -2.90 38.62
C GLU A 7 -17.25 -1.97 37.77
N TYR A 8 -15.95 -2.23 37.74
CA TYR A 8 -15.01 -1.49 36.88
C TYR A 8 -15.35 -1.63 35.39
N ILE A 9 -15.65 -2.84 34.91
CA ILE A 9 -16.05 -3.07 33.51
C ILE A 9 -17.36 -2.36 33.17
N LYS A 10 -18.39 -2.48 34.04
CA LYS A 10 -19.66 -1.76 33.87
C LYS A 10 -19.45 -0.25 33.80
N ARG A 11 -18.59 0.30 34.65
CA ARG A 11 -18.26 1.73 34.68
C ARG A 11 -17.63 2.19 33.36
N ILE A 12 -16.72 1.41 32.79
CA ILE A 12 -16.08 1.73 31.50
C ILE A 12 -17.08 1.65 30.34
N GLN A 13 -17.94 0.62 30.32
CA GLN A 13 -18.96 0.45 29.27
C GLN A 13 -19.97 1.59 29.28
N CYS A 14 -20.50 1.97 30.46
CA CYS A 14 -21.46 3.06 30.59
C CYS A 14 -20.87 4.44 30.20
N LYS A 15 -19.54 4.58 30.29
CA LYS A 15 -18.84 5.83 29.97
C LYS A 15 -18.30 5.88 28.53
N LEU A 16 -18.57 4.89 27.69
CA LEU A 16 -18.02 4.80 26.32
C LEU A 16 -18.20 6.10 25.49
N ASN A 17 -19.41 6.67 25.51
CA ASN A 17 -19.70 7.90 24.74
C ASN A 17 -19.07 9.16 25.35
N ARG A 18 -18.82 9.18 26.67
CA ARG A 18 -18.27 10.36 27.38
C ARG A 18 -16.75 10.32 27.50
N GLU A 19 -16.17 9.13 27.64
CA GLU A 19 -14.75 8.90 27.86
C GLU A 19 -14.21 7.75 26.99
N PRO A 20 -14.28 7.85 25.65
CA PRO A 20 -13.87 6.78 24.73
C PRO A 20 -12.40 6.38 24.88
N LYS A 21 -11.54 7.32 25.33
CA LYS A 21 -10.12 7.06 25.60
C LYS A 21 -9.91 6.02 26.70
N ALA A 22 -10.70 6.07 27.79
CA ALA A 22 -10.57 5.13 28.91
C ALA A 22 -10.98 3.70 28.51
N PHE A 23 -12.03 3.58 27.69
CA PHE A 23 -12.44 2.31 27.09
C PHE A 23 -11.33 1.74 26.20
N TRP A 24 -10.83 2.51 25.24
CA TRP A 24 -9.78 2.04 24.35
C TRP A 24 -8.46 1.74 25.06
N HIS A 25 -8.14 2.47 26.13
CA HIS A 25 -7.00 2.16 26.98
C HIS A 25 -7.15 0.77 27.64
N HIS A 26 -8.31 0.48 28.22
CA HIS A 26 -8.61 -0.83 28.79
C HIS A 26 -8.57 -1.93 27.73
N VAL A 27 -9.23 -1.75 26.57
CA VAL A 27 -9.20 -2.73 25.46
C VAL A 27 -7.78 -2.97 24.96
N ASN A 28 -6.96 -1.91 24.84
CA ASN A 28 -5.57 -2.04 24.43
C ASN A 28 -4.71 -2.71 25.51
N SER A 29 -5.07 -2.60 26.79
CA SER A 29 -4.40 -3.33 27.88
C SER A 29 -4.71 -4.83 27.88
N LEU A 30 -5.86 -5.25 27.34
CA LEU A 30 -6.22 -6.66 27.15
C LEU A 30 -5.49 -7.30 25.96
N LYS A 31 -4.93 -6.49 25.05
CA LYS A 31 -4.06 -7.00 23.99
C LYS A 31 -2.76 -7.43 24.66
N VAL A 32 -2.49 -8.73 24.66
CA VAL A 32 -1.24 -9.33 25.15
C VAL A 32 -0.04 -8.52 24.60
N ARG A 33 0.89 -8.16 25.49
CA ARG A 33 2.20 -7.60 25.10
C ARG A 33 3.00 -8.74 24.47
N GLY A 34 3.39 -8.55 23.22
CA GLY A 34 3.81 -9.64 22.33
C GLY A 34 2.73 -9.76 21.27
N GLY A 35 3.01 -9.23 20.08
CA GLY A 35 2.04 -9.10 19.00
C GLY A 35 1.26 -10.39 18.80
N LEU A 36 0.02 -10.26 18.30
CA LEU A 36 -0.74 -11.40 17.81
C LEU A 36 0.25 -12.29 17.06
N GLU A 37 0.52 -13.48 17.59
CA GLU A 37 1.29 -14.46 16.84
C GLU A 37 0.52 -14.56 15.53
N ASN A 38 1.16 -14.21 14.40
CA ASN A 38 0.47 -14.12 13.11
C ASN A 38 0.05 -15.52 12.70
N ARG A 39 -1.05 -16.00 13.31
CA ARG A 39 -1.66 -17.30 13.11
C ARG A 39 -2.62 -17.13 11.95
N VAL A 40 -2.29 -17.77 10.85
CA VAL A 40 -3.14 -17.82 9.66
C VAL A 40 -3.64 -19.24 9.54
N ARG A 41 -4.97 -19.43 9.45
CA ARG A 41 -5.52 -20.75 9.15
C ARG A 41 -5.63 -20.91 7.64
N TYR A 42 -4.91 -21.87 7.08
CA TYR A 42 -4.96 -22.19 5.64
C TYR A 42 -5.06 -23.70 5.44
N ASN A 43 -6.06 -24.14 4.66
CA ASN A 43 -6.40 -25.57 4.46
C ASN A 43 -6.50 -26.37 5.77
N GLY A 44 -7.16 -25.78 6.79
CA GLY A 44 -7.35 -26.41 8.10
C GLY A 44 -6.12 -26.46 8.99
N ARG A 45 -4.97 -25.92 8.56
CA ARG A 45 -3.74 -25.84 9.37
C ARG A 45 -3.53 -24.43 9.92
N ASP A 46 -3.09 -24.34 11.17
CA ASP A 46 -2.67 -23.09 11.79
C ASP A 46 -1.19 -22.84 11.47
N CYS A 47 -0.91 -21.82 10.66
CA CYS A 47 0.41 -21.43 10.20
C CYS A 47 0.93 -20.22 10.98
N VAL A 48 2.21 -20.21 11.34
CA VAL A 48 2.88 -19.11 12.05
C VAL A 48 4.24 -18.78 11.41
N GLY A 49 4.80 -17.60 11.70
CA GLY A 49 6.12 -17.23 11.19
C GLY A 49 6.22 -17.25 9.66
N SER A 50 7.23 -17.94 9.12
CA SER A 50 7.43 -18.13 7.67
C SER A 50 6.28 -18.88 7.00
N ASP A 51 5.67 -19.83 7.70
CA ASP A 51 4.60 -20.67 7.14
C ASP A 51 3.34 -19.85 6.89
N ALA A 52 3.10 -18.81 7.71
CA ALA A 52 2.01 -17.86 7.47
C ALA A 52 2.23 -17.06 6.17
N ALA A 53 3.48 -16.63 5.89
CA ALA A 53 3.82 -15.93 4.65
C ALA A 53 3.65 -16.84 3.43
N GLN A 54 4.07 -18.11 3.53
CA GLN A 54 3.88 -19.09 2.47
C GLN A 54 2.40 -19.42 2.23
N ALA A 55 1.61 -19.52 3.29
CA ALA A 55 0.16 -19.72 3.21
C ALA A 55 -0.52 -18.55 2.48
N PHE A 56 -0.15 -17.31 2.79
CA PHE A 56 -0.63 -16.14 2.05
C PHE A 56 -0.23 -16.18 0.57
N SER A 57 1.05 -16.44 0.29
CA SER A 57 1.54 -16.53 -1.09
C SER A 57 0.76 -17.57 -1.89
N SER A 58 0.52 -18.75 -1.29
CA SER A 58 -0.23 -19.85 -1.92
C SER A 58 -1.70 -19.48 -2.15
N PHE A 59 -2.37 -18.92 -1.13
CA PHE A 59 -3.76 -18.47 -1.26
C PHE A 59 -3.90 -17.44 -2.37
N PHE A 60 -3.11 -16.36 -2.34
CA PHE A 60 -3.22 -15.31 -3.33
C PHE A 60 -2.92 -15.84 -4.72
N SER A 61 -1.87 -16.64 -4.89
CA SER A 61 -1.57 -17.28 -6.18
C SER A 61 -2.73 -18.14 -6.70
N SER A 62 -3.44 -18.84 -5.82
CA SER A 62 -4.58 -19.70 -6.20
C SER A 62 -5.83 -18.94 -6.65
N VAL A 63 -6.00 -17.69 -6.20
CA VAL A 63 -7.14 -16.84 -6.59
C VAL A 63 -6.77 -15.82 -7.67
N PHE A 64 -5.49 -15.67 -7.99
CA PHE A 64 -5.05 -14.94 -9.17
C PHE A 64 -5.33 -15.80 -10.41
N LEU A 65 -5.93 -15.16 -11.41
CA LEU A 65 -6.10 -15.79 -12.73
C LEU A 65 -4.70 -16.10 -13.30
N PRO A 66 -4.42 -17.35 -13.73
CA PRO A 66 -3.12 -17.73 -14.31
C PRO A 66 -2.80 -16.94 -15.58
N ASP A 67 -3.85 -16.55 -16.28
CA ASP A 67 -3.72 -15.84 -17.54
C ASP A 67 -3.48 -14.37 -17.24
N VAL A 68 -2.25 -13.93 -17.53
CA VAL A 68 -2.03 -12.57 -17.99
C VAL A 68 -3.09 -12.36 -19.07
N PRO A 69 -4.04 -11.40 -18.93
CA PRO A 69 -5.05 -11.21 -19.95
C PRO A 69 -4.31 -11.08 -21.28
N ASN A 70 -4.56 -12.02 -22.18
CA ASN A 70 -4.02 -11.94 -23.52
C ASN A 70 -4.73 -10.75 -24.14
N LEU A 71 -4.07 -9.59 -24.09
CA LEU A 71 -4.48 -8.40 -24.81
C LEU A 71 -4.16 -8.69 -26.28
N ASP A 72 -4.93 -9.61 -26.88
CA ASP A 72 -4.89 -9.88 -28.30
C ASP A 72 -5.19 -8.54 -28.98
N HIS A 73 -4.13 -7.91 -29.49
CA HIS A 73 -4.24 -6.64 -30.21
C HIS A 73 -5.15 -6.76 -31.45
N GLU A 74 -5.46 -7.97 -31.90
CA GLU A 74 -6.32 -8.22 -33.06
C GLU A 74 -7.83 -8.26 -32.77
N ASN A 75 -8.26 -8.44 -31.52
CA ASN A 75 -9.70 -8.57 -31.18
C ASN A 75 -10.37 -7.26 -30.69
N GLN A 76 -9.67 -6.13 -30.71
CA GLN A 76 -10.24 -4.85 -30.26
C GLN A 76 -11.35 -4.28 -31.17
N ASN A 77 -11.54 -4.81 -32.38
CA ASN A 77 -12.55 -4.29 -33.31
C ASN A 77 -14.00 -4.72 -33.01
N ASN A 78 -14.23 -5.73 -32.15
CA ASN A 78 -15.58 -6.27 -31.92
C ASN A 78 -16.22 -5.91 -30.56
N HIS A 79 -15.53 -5.20 -29.67
CA HIS A 79 -16.09 -4.74 -28.38
C HIS A 79 -16.30 -3.21 -28.28
N SER A 80 -16.41 -2.54 -29.43
CA SER A 80 -16.86 -1.14 -29.46
C SER A 80 -18.38 -1.08 -29.36
N LYS A 81 -18.90 -0.82 -28.15
CA LYS A 81 -20.09 0.02 -27.93
C LYS A 81 -20.43 0.31 -26.45
N THR A 82 -19.84 -0.36 -25.46
CA THR A 82 -20.17 -0.08 -24.03
C THR A 82 -18.99 -0.17 -23.06
N ALA A 83 -17.74 -0.20 -23.53
CA ALA A 83 -16.62 0.04 -22.63
C ALA A 83 -16.61 1.53 -22.27
N ASN A 84 -16.72 1.85 -20.97
CA ASN A 84 -16.42 3.20 -20.46
C ASN A 84 -14.94 3.48 -20.70
N LEU A 85 -14.61 3.87 -21.92
CA LEU A 85 -13.26 4.24 -22.33
C LEU A 85 -12.94 5.55 -21.63
N VAL A 86 -12.09 5.46 -20.60
CA VAL A 86 -11.48 6.65 -20.01
C VAL A 86 -10.56 7.25 -21.07
N HIS A 87 -11.02 8.32 -21.71
CA HIS A 87 -10.15 9.12 -22.56
C HIS A 87 -9.20 9.89 -21.66
N VAL A 88 -7.91 9.60 -21.75
CA VAL A 88 -6.87 10.38 -21.09
C VAL A 88 -6.29 11.32 -22.14
N ASP A 89 -6.54 12.61 -21.95
CA ASP A 89 -5.98 13.66 -22.81
C ASP A 89 -4.45 13.64 -22.77
N LYS A 90 -3.84 14.21 -23.81
CA LYS A 90 -2.39 14.40 -23.87
C LYS A 90 -1.94 15.25 -22.68
N LEU A 91 -1.00 14.73 -21.91
CA LEU A 91 -0.43 15.46 -20.79
C LEU A 91 0.34 16.68 -21.29
N THR A 92 0.40 17.69 -20.42
CA THR A 92 1.16 18.93 -20.60
C THR A 92 2.36 18.98 -19.65
N ILE A 93 3.25 19.96 -19.87
CA ILE A 93 4.36 20.21 -18.94
C ILE A 93 3.84 20.55 -17.54
N SER A 94 2.74 21.32 -17.44
CA SER A 94 2.13 21.71 -16.15
C SER A 94 1.69 20.48 -15.33
N ASP A 95 1.14 19.46 -16.00
CA ASP A 95 0.73 18.21 -15.33
C ASP A 95 1.93 17.48 -14.74
N VAL A 96 3.03 17.41 -15.49
CA VAL A 96 4.28 16.78 -15.04
C VAL A 96 4.90 17.56 -13.88
N GLU A 97 4.95 18.89 -13.97
CA GLU A 97 5.47 19.73 -12.90
C GLU A 97 4.63 19.61 -11.62
N THR A 98 3.31 19.57 -11.76
CA THR A 98 2.38 19.32 -10.66
C THR A 98 2.66 17.96 -10.02
N GLY A 99 2.89 16.92 -10.83
CA GLY A 99 3.29 15.60 -10.35
C GLY A 99 4.62 15.61 -9.59
N ILE A 100 5.65 16.25 -10.15
CA ILE A 100 6.97 16.38 -9.52
C ILE A 100 6.88 17.13 -8.19
N ASN A 101 6.12 18.23 -8.13
CA ASN A 101 5.95 19.02 -6.91
C ASN A 101 5.30 18.21 -5.77
N LYS A 102 4.40 17.27 -6.10
CA LYS A 102 3.74 16.37 -5.15
C LYS A 102 4.65 15.24 -4.61
N LEU A 103 5.81 14.98 -5.23
CA LEU A 103 6.72 13.92 -4.76
C LEU A 103 7.21 14.20 -3.32
N LYS A 104 7.23 13.18 -2.46
CA LYS A 104 7.85 13.31 -1.14
C LYS A 104 9.37 13.19 -1.30
N PRO A 105 10.19 14.17 -0.86
CA PRO A 105 11.65 14.13 -1.06
C PRO A 105 12.31 12.89 -0.44
N ASN A 106 11.80 12.47 0.73
CA ASN A 106 12.30 11.32 1.49
C ASN A 106 11.49 10.04 1.20
N SER A 107 10.95 9.91 -0.02
CA SER A 107 10.30 8.66 -0.42
C SER A 107 11.34 7.55 -0.65
N ALA A 108 10.91 6.31 -0.49
CA ALA A 108 11.76 5.15 -0.75
C ALA A 108 12.25 5.18 -2.20
N ILE A 109 13.56 4.95 -2.39
CA ILE A 109 14.18 4.95 -3.70
C ILE A 109 13.65 3.74 -4.49
N GLY A 110 13.17 4.00 -5.71
CA GLY A 110 12.66 2.99 -6.62
C GLY A 110 13.78 2.10 -7.20
N PRO A 111 13.41 1.10 -8.04
CA PRO A 111 14.37 0.21 -8.69
C PRO A 111 15.26 0.92 -9.74
N ASP A 112 15.01 2.19 -10.04
CA ASP A 112 15.84 3.06 -10.87
C ASP A 112 17.02 3.68 -10.12
N ASN A 113 17.06 3.57 -8.80
CA ASN A 113 18.04 4.23 -7.92
C ASN A 113 18.06 5.76 -8.04
N ILE A 114 16.94 6.38 -8.46
CA ILE A 114 16.83 7.84 -8.56
C ILE A 114 16.01 8.37 -7.38
N PRO A 115 16.62 9.11 -6.44
CA PRO A 115 15.88 9.71 -5.35
C PRO A 115 14.91 10.80 -5.82
N ALA A 116 13.75 10.90 -5.18
CA ALA A 116 12.74 11.91 -5.53
C ALA A 116 13.24 13.36 -5.38
N TYR A 117 14.17 13.62 -4.44
CA TYR A 117 14.76 14.95 -4.29
C TYR A 117 15.60 15.37 -5.51
N ILE A 118 16.22 14.43 -6.23
CA ILE A 118 16.95 14.72 -7.48
C ILE A 118 15.95 15.15 -8.56
N ILE A 119 14.84 14.43 -8.72
CA ILE A 119 13.79 14.77 -9.69
C ILE A 119 13.22 16.16 -9.39
N LYS A 120 13.03 16.50 -8.11
CA LYS A 120 12.59 17.82 -7.68
C LYS A 120 13.62 18.91 -7.97
N GLY A 121 14.88 18.70 -7.62
CA GLY A 121 15.96 19.67 -7.84
C GLY A 121 16.28 19.90 -9.31
N CYS A 122 16.13 18.87 -10.14
CA CYS A 122 16.40 18.91 -11.58
C CYS A 122 15.14 19.08 -12.43
N LYS A 123 14.01 19.51 -11.84
CA LYS A 123 12.69 19.58 -12.49
C LYS A 123 12.72 20.22 -13.87
N GLU A 124 13.42 21.35 -14.01
CA GLU A 124 13.52 22.10 -15.28
C GLU A 124 14.14 21.28 -16.41
N PHE A 125 15.03 20.34 -16.10
CA PHE A 125 15.71 19.47 -17.06
C PHE A 125 14.92 18.19 -17.34
N VAL A 126 14.22 17.65 -16.33
CA VAL A 126 13.55 16.34 -16.44
C VAL A 126 12.09 16.43 -16.87
N ARG A 127 11.42 17.59 -16.76
CA ARG A 127 10.01 17.76 -17.12
C ARG A 127 9.70 17.37 -18.57
N SER A 128 10.56 17.79 -19.51
CA SER A 128 10.40 17.52 -20.95
C SER A 128 10.57 16.05 -21.32
N PRO A 129 11.65 15.35 -20.90
CA PRO A 129 11.77 13.92 -21.19
C PRO A 129 10.70 13.08 -20.49
N ILE A 130 10.31 13.41 -19.25
CA ILE A 130 9.21 12.71 -18.56
C ILE A 130 7.89 12.87 -19.33
N LEU A 131 7.57 14.09 -19.77
CA LEU A 131 6.38 14.36 -20.58
C LEU A 131 6.34 13.52 -21.86
N HIS A 132 7.48 13.46 -22.57
CA HIS A 132 7.59 12.69 -23.79
C HIS A 132 7.32 11.20 -23.54
N ILE A 133 7.94 10.62 -22.51
CA ILE A 133 7.77 9.20 -22.17
C ILE A 133 6.31 8.92 -21.79
N PHE A 134 5.68 9.76 -20.96
CA PHE A 134 4.28 9.56 -20.57
C PHE A 134 3.34 9.64 -21.76
N ASN A 135 3.46 10.67 -22.61
CA ASN A 135 2.59 10.80 -23.79
C ASN A 135 2.80 9.66 -24.79
N MET A 136 4.03 9.20 -24.98
CA MET A 136 4.31 8.00 -25.78
C MET A 136 3.69 6.74 -25.17
N SER A 137 3.77 6.59 -23.84
CA SER A 137 3.20 5.43 -23.15
C SER A 137 1.67 5.42 -23.23
N LEU A 138 1.02 6.56 -23.03
CA LEU A 138 -0.43 6.69 -23.16
C LEU A 138 -0.90 6.48 -24.60
N LYS A 139 -0.16 6.99 -25.60
CA LYS A 139 -0.50 6.84 -27.01
C LYS A 139 -0.35 5.41 -27.51
N THR A 140 0.70 4.71 -27.07
CA THR A 140 1.05 3.38 -27.60
C THR A 140 0.59 2.22 -26.71
N GLY A 141 0.22 2.49 -25.46
CA GLY A 141 -0.02 1.46 -24.44
C GLY A 141 1.26 0.74 -23.98
N ILE A 142 2.44 1.18 -24.43
CA ILE A 142 3.73 0.54 -24.12
C ILE A 142 4.45 1.35 -23.04
N TYR A 143 4.78 0.69 -21.93
CA TYR A 143 5.45 1.30 -20.78
C TYR A 143 6.88 0.81 -20.61
N PRO A 144 7.82 1.65 -20.12
CA PRO A 144 9.18 1.24 -19.82
C PRO A 144 9.23 0.00 -18.93
N LYS A 145 10.04 -1.00 -19.31
CA LYS A 145 10.15 -2.28 -18.55
C LYS A 145 10.47 -2.05 -17.07
N ARG A 146 11.34 -1.07 -16.77
CA ARG A 146 11.76 -0.76 -15.40
C ARG A 146 10.64 -0.20 -14.52
N TRP A 147 9.61 0.43 -15.09
CA TRP A 147 8.44 0.91 -14.36
C TRP A 147 7.46 -0.20 -13.98
N LYS A 148 7.59 -1.38 -14.60
CA LYS A 148 6.81 -2.58 -14.26
C LYS A 148 7.42 -3.36 -13.08
N VAL A 149 8.58 -2.92 -12.57
CA VAL A 149 9.27 -3.55 -11.44
C VAL A 149 8.92 -2.79 -10.16
N SER A 150 8.52 -3.50 -9.10
CA SER A 150 8.27 -2.92 -7.78
C SER A 150 9.12 -3.61 -6.71
N ARG A 151 9.49 -2.86 -5.68
CA ARG A 151 10.18 -3.40 -4.50
C ARG A 151 9.16 -3.54 -3.36
N VAL A 152 8.88 -4.77 -2.95
CA VAL A 152 8.02 -5.05 -1.81
C VAL A 152 8.89 -5.18 -0.57
N GLN A 153 8.76 -4.22 0.35
CA GLN A 153 9.43 -4.28 1.65
C GLN A 153 8.37 -4.28 2.75
N PRO A 154 8.30 -5.34 3.59
CA PRO A 154 7.46 -5.33 4.78
C PRO A 154 7.91 -4.20 5.71
N ILE A 155 7.01 -3.28 6.03
CA ILE A 155 7.26 -2.24 7.03
C ILE A 155 6.46 -2.61 8.28
N PRO A 156 7.12 -2.93 9.40
CA PRO A 156 6.45 -3.11 10.67
C PRO A 156 5.69 -1.83 11.02
N LYS A 157 4.37 -1.93 11.21
CA LYS A 157 3.57 -0.79 11.69
C LYS A 157 3.90 -0.60 13.16
N ASP A 158 4.77 0.36 13.45
CA ASP A 158 5.26 0.58 14.81
C ASP A 158 4.10 0.88 15.78
N LYS A 159 4.11 0.24 16.95
CA LYS A 159 3.31 0.67 18.10
C LYS A 159 4.27 1.39 19.02
N SER A 160 4.22 2.72 18.98
CA SER A 160 4.93 3.63 19.90
C SER A 160 5.48 2.97 21.18
N THR A 161 6.78 2.71 21.20
CA THR A 161 7.53 2.64 22.45
C THR A 161 8.74 3.54 22.31
N ASN A 162 8.74 4.60 23.11
CA ASN A 162 9.81 5.58 23.28
C ASN A 162 11.17 4.87 23.34
N THR A 163 11.98 5.02 22.30
CA THR A 163 13.39 4.66 22.37
C THR A 163 14.14 5.90 22.84
N THR A 164 14.29 6.02 24.16
CA THR A 164 15.38 6.81 24.74
C THR A 164 16.67 6.12 24.32
N THR A 165 17.38 6.68 23.35
CA THR A 165 18.81 6.43 23.19
C THR A 165 19.51 7.53 23.96
N SER A 166 19.94 7.22 25.18
CA SER A 166 20.98 7.99 25.86
C SER A 166 22.27 7.87 25.04
N MET A 167 22.86 9.02 24.71
CA MET A 167 24.32 9.14 24.67
C MET A 167 24.82 9.33 26.10
#